data_AF-A0A7L4P6U9-F1
#
_entry.id   AF-A0A7L4P6U9-F1
#
_cell.length_a   1.000
_cell.length_b   1.000
_cell.length_c   1.000
_cell.angle_alpha   90.00
_cell.angle_beta   90.00
_cell.angle_gamma   90.00
#
_symmetry.space_group_name_H-M   'P 1'
#
loop_
_entity.id
_entity.type
_entity.pdbx_description
1 polymer ?
#
loop_
_entity_poly.entity_id
_entity_poly.type
_entity_poly.pdbx_seq_one_letter_code
_entity_poly.pdbx_strand_id
1 'polypeptide(L)'
;MVKCPHCGTENEESSKFCRNCGQEITLKRASENEISEKPSTLLIVLGYVLSILGIFSLGILSVIGLIIGIVLYRKGGPDKTHGLIIMIISILILLVVIIAIFFLLVYRAYFYTPV
;
A
#
# COMPACT_ATOMS: atom_id res chain seq x y z
N MET A 1 39.59 -23.07 -11.78
CA MET A 1 40.73 -22.20 -11.43
C MET A 1 40.31 -20.74 -11.53
N VAL A 2 40.81 -19.86 -10.66
CA VAL A 2 40.46 -18.42 -10.61
C VAL A 2 41.73 -17.56 -10.72
N LYS A 3 41.69 -16.51 -11.54
CA LYS A 3 42.82 -15.57 -11.66
C LYS A 3 42.71 -14.47 -10.62
N CYS A 4 43.82 -14.16 -9.97
CA CYS A 4 43.91 -13.06 -9.03
C CYS A 4 43.71 -11.73 -9.78
N PRO A 5 42.77 -10.86 -9.36
CA PRO A 5 42.53 -9.58 -10.02
C PRO A 5 43.69 -8.59 -9.86
N HIS A 6 44.57 -8.79 -8.87
CA HIS A 6 45.68 -7.89 -8.59
C HIS A 6 46.95 -8.21 -9.39
N CYS A 7 47.32 -9.49 -9.50
CA CYS A 7 48.60 -9.88 -10.14
C CYS A 7 48.44 -10.89 -11.28
N GLY A 8 47.21 -11.29 -11.65
CA GLY A 8 46.94 -12.21 -12.75
C GLY A 8 47.30 -13.67 -12.50
N THR A 9 47.87 -14.01 -11.34
CA THR A 9 48.24 -15.39 -10.99
C THR A 9 47.02 -16.29 -10.90
N GLU A 10 47.10 -17.47 -11.48
CA GLU A 10 46.07 -18.50 -11.42
C GLU A 10 46.13 -19.25 -10.08
N ASN A 11 44.98 -19.33 -9.41
CA ASN A 11 44.77 -19.92 -8.09
C ASN A 11 43.63 -20.96 -8.13
N GLU A 12 43.50 -21.76 -7.09
CA GLU A 12 42.38 -22.70 -6.97
C GLU A 12 41.07 -21.96 -6.66
N GLU A 13 39.93 -22.51 -7.10
CA GLU A 13 38.60 -21.96 -6.82
C GLU A 13 38.21 -22.00 -5.33
N SER A 14 39.02 -22.64 -4.48
CA SER A 14 38.84 -22.66 -3.03
C SER A 14 39.77 -21.66 -2.31
N SER A 15 40.70 -21.04 -3.03
CA SER A 15 41.71 -20.15 -2.44
C SER A 15 41.09 -18.84 -1.98
N LYS A 16 41.13 -18.56 -0.67
CA LYS A 16 40.68 -17.28 -0.09
C LYS A 16 41.66 -16.14 -0.35
N PHE A 17 42.94 -16.46 -0.51
CA PHE A 17 44.01 -15.50 -0.77
C PHE A 17 44.88 -15.96 -1.93
N CYS A 18 45.46 -15.01 -2.67
CA CYS A 18 46.35 -15.30 -3.77
C CYS A 18 47.68 -15.85 -3.26
N ARG A 19 48.09 -17.01 -3.80
CA ARG A 19 49.34 -17.68 -3.42
C ARG A 19 50.61 -16.88 -3.74
N ASN A 20 50.50 -15.85 -4.59
CA ASN A 20 51.63 -15.07 -5.08
C ASN A 20 51.72 -13.68 -4.43
N CYS A 21 50.62 -12.93 -4.36
CA CYS A 21 50.62 -11.56 -3.84
C CYS A 21 49.94 -11.39 -2.48
N GLY A 22 49.32 -12.44 -1.93
CA GLY A 22 48.61 -12.39 -0.65
C GLY A 22 47.25 -11.67 -0.68
N GLN A 23 46.86 -11.05 -1.80
CA GLN A 23 45.58 -10.37 -1.94
C GLN A 23 44.42 -11.35 -1.78
N GLU A 24 43.37 -10.94 -1.05
CA GLU A 24 42.14 -11.72 -0.92
C GLU A 24 41.49 -11.94 -2.30
N ILE A 25 41.17 -13.20 -2.59
CA ILE A 25 40.43 -13.59 -3.78
C ILE A 25 38.98 -13.71 -3.33
N THR A 26 38.25 -12.59 -3.41
CA THR A 26 36.81 -12.58 -3.15
C THR A 26 36.12 -13.33 -4.29
N LEU A 27 36.05 -14.66 -4.15
CA LEU A 27 35.06 -15.44 -4.87
C LEU A 27 33.72 -14.98 -4.34
N LYS A 28 33.12 -14.04 -5.06
CA LYS A 28 31.69 -13.78 -4.99
C LYS A 28 31.05 -15.08 -5.46
N ARG A 29 30.96 -16.07 -4.56
CA ARG A 29 30.15 -17.26 -4.77
C ARG A 29 28.82 -16.72 -5.22
N ALA A 30 28.27 -17.28 -6.29
CA ALA A 30 26.90 -17.09 -6.67
C ALA A 30 26.00 -17.65 -5.55
N SER A 31 26.00 -17.01 -4.39
CA SER A 31 24.95 -17.08 -3.40
C SER A 31 24.07 -15.88 -3.66
N GLU A 32 23.32 -15.95 -4.75
CA GLU A 32 22.17 -15.08 -4.92
C GLU A 32 21.17 -15.72 -5.89
N ASN A 33 20.79 -16.97 -5.60
CA ASN A 33 19.35 -17.22 -5.55
C ASN A 33 18.84 -16.56 -4.26
N GLU A 34 18.94 -15.23 -4.20
CA GLU A 34 17.93 -14.49 -3.47
C GLU A 34 16.65 -14.79 -4.24
N ILE A 35 15.83 -15.66 -3.67
CA ILE A 35 14.40 -15.39 -3.71
C ILE A 35 14.29 -14.03 -3.03
N SER A 36 14.44 -12.98 -3.83
CA SER A 36 13.93 -11.67 -3.50
C SER A 36 12.45 -11.92 -3.31
N GLU A 37 12.03 -12.15 -2.07
CA GLU A 37 10.66 -11.92 -1.67
C GLU A 37 10.43 -10.43 -1.89
N LYS A 38 10.16 -10.07 -3.16
CA LYS A 38 9.79 -8.73 -3.54
C LYS A 38 8.61 -8.37 -2.65
N PRO A 39 8.70 -7.31 -1.83
CA PRO A 39 7.67 -7.04 -0.86
C PRO A 39 6.38 -6.78 -1.63
N SER A 40 5.46 -7.73 -1.49
CA SER A 40 4.04 -7.51 -1.25
C SER A 40 3.33 -6.54 -2.19
N THR A 41 3.66 -6.48 -3.50
CA THR A 41 2.85 -5.75 -4.49
C THR A 41 1.40 -6.24 -4.46
N LEU A 42 1.20 -7.55 -4.31
CA LEU A 42 -0.11 -8.16 -4.12
C LEU A 42 -0.79 -7.61 -2.87
N LEU A 43 -0.09 -7.52 -1.74
CA LEU A 43 -0.65 -7.02 -0.47
C LEU A 43 -1.02 -5.53 -0.55
N ILE A 44 -0.21 -4.72 -1.24
CA ILE A 44 -0.50 -3.29 -1.48
C ILE A 44 -1.75 -3.15 -2.35
N VAL A 45 -1.82 -3.88 -3.47
CA VAL A 45 -2.98 -3.86 -4.37
C VAL A 45 -4.24 -4.36 -3.64
N LEU A 46 -4.12 -5.43 -2.87
CA LEU A 46 -5.23 -5.99 -2.08
C LEU A 46 -5.71 -4.97 -1.03
N GLY A 47 -4.79 -4.28 -0.35
CA GLY A 47 -5.11 -3.22 0.59
C GLY A 47 -5.91 -2.07 -0.06
N TYR A 48 -5.50 -1.62 -1.24
CA TYR A 48 -6.25 -0.60 -1.99
C TYR A 48 -7.64 -1.10 -2.44
N VAL A 49 -7.74 -2.32 -2.97
CA VAL A 49 -9.02 -2.89 -3.42
C VAL A 49 -10.01 -2.97 -2.25
N LEU A 50 -9.57 -3.51 -1.11
CA LEU A 50 -10.42 -3.59 0.09
C LEU A 50 -10.82 -2.20 0.62
N SER A 51 -9.89 -1.24 0.60
CA SER A 51 -10.18 0.14 1.01
C SER A 51 -11.22 0.79 0.10
N ILE A 52 -11.08 0.65 -1.23
CA ILE A 52 -12.02 1.21 -2.20
C ILE A 52 -13.40 0.57 -2.05
N LEU A 53 -13.47 -0.75 -1.92
CA LEU A 53 -14.73 -1.47 -1.71
C LEU A 53 -15.41 -1.03 -0.41
N GLY A 54 -14.68 -0.94 0.70
CA GLY A 54 -15.21 -0.47 1.97
C GLY A 54 -15.75 0.97 1.88
N ILE A 55 -15.00 1.87 1.24
CA ILE A 55 -15.40 3.27 1.05
C ILE A 55 -16.66 3.38 0.18
N PHE A 56 -16.73 2.62 -0.92
CA PHE A 56 -17.91 2.60 -1.79
C PHE A 56 -19.15 2.06 -1.06
N SER A 57 -18.99 0.96 -0.33
CA SER A 57 -20.09 0.39 0.46
C SER A 57 -20.59 1.36 1.53
N LEU A 58 -19.68 2.08 2.20
CA LEU A 58 -20.04 3.08 3.21
C LEU A 58 -20.73 4.30 2.60
N GLY A 59 -20.26 4.76 1.44
CA GLY A 59 -20.89 5.84 0.69
C GLY A 59 -22.31 5.49 0.24
N ILE A 60 -22.52 4.27 -0.28
CA ILE A 60 -23.85 3.78 -0.69
C ILE A 60 -24.81 3.75 0.51
N LEU A 61 -24.35 3.27 1.67
CA LEU A 61 -25.16 3.23 2.88
C LEU A 61 -25.55 4.63 3.36
N SER A 62 -24.65 5.60 3.20
CA SER A 62 -24.91 7.01 3.50
C SER A 62 -25.99 7.62 2.61
N VAL A 63 -26.05 7.24 1.33
CA VAL A 63 -27.10 7.70 0.41
C VAL A 63 -28.46 7.12 0.80
N ILE A 64 -28.51 5.83 1.16
CA ILE A 64 -29.73 5.19 1.66
C ILE A 64 -30.20 5.87 2.94
N GLY A 65 -29.30 6.13 3.88
CA GLY A 65 -29.58 6.87 5.12
C GLY A 65 -30.15 8.26 4.86
N LEU A 66 -29.61 8.99 3.88
CA LEU A 66 -30.12 10.30 3.48
C LEU A 66 -31.57 10.20 2.96
N ILE A 67 -31.86 9.22 2.10
CA ILE A 67 -33.20 9.01 1.53
C ILE A 67 -34.19 8.67 2.65
N ILE A 68 -33.86 7.74 3.54
CA ILE A 68 -34.71 7.36 4.67
C ILE A 68 -34.92 8.56 5.61
N GLY A 69 -33.85 9.29 5.92
CA GLY A 69 -33.92 10.51 6.74
C GLY A 69 -34.87 11.55 6.15
N ILE A 70 -34.79 11.81 4.85
CA ILE A 70 -35.69 12.73 4.14
C ILE A 70 -37.15 12.24 4.20
N VAL A 71 -37.38 10.95 3.96
CA VAL A 71 -38.74 10.37 4.02
C VAL A 71 -39.35 10.53 5.42
N LEU A 72 -38.60 10.20 6.47
CA LEU A 72 -39.06 10.35 7.86
C LEU A 72 -39.25 11.81 8.26
N TYR A 73 -38.36 12.70 7.81
CA TYR A 73 -38.49 14.14 8.04
C TYR A 73 -39.78 14.69 7.41
N ARG A 74 -40.12 14.25 6.20
CA ARG A 74 -41.34 14.65 5.49
C ARG A 74 -42.62 14.04 6.07
N LYS A 75 -42.55 12.87 6.71
CA LYS A 75 -43.70 12.18 7.31
C LYS A 75 -44.31 12.96 8.50
N GLY A 76 -43.51 13.79 9.17
CA GLY A 76 -43.97 14.65 10.26
C GLY A 76 -44.28 13.89 11.57
N GLY A 77 -44.77 14.61 12.58
CA GLY A 77 -45.03 14.03 13.90
C GLY A 77 -43.74 13.74 14.70
N PRO A 78 -43.73 12.74 15.59
CA PRO A 78 -42.53 12.37 16.36
C PRO A 78 -41.39 11.82 15.48
N ASP A 79 -41.71 11.32 14.29
CA ASP A 79 -40.74 10.76 13.33
C ASP A 79 -39.79 11.84 12.75
N LYS A 80 -40.17 13.13 12.81
CA LYS A 80 -39.40 14.25 12.23
C LYS A 80 -38.03 14.45 12.86
N THR A 81 -37.92 14.25 14.16
CA THR A 81 -36.67 14.44 14.91
C THR A 81 -35.68 13.35 14.56
N HIS A 82 -36.16 12.10 14.47
CA HIS A 82 -35.36 10.97 14.00
C HIS A 82 -34.91 11.16 12.55
N GLY A 83 -35.81 11.60 11.66
CA GLY A 83 -35.46 11.93 10.27
C GLY A 83 -34.35 12.98 10.17
N LEU A 84 -34.44 14.05 10.97
CA LEU A 84 -33.42 15.11 11.02
C LEU A 84 -32.07 14.59 11.55
N ILE A 85 -32.07 13.81 12.63
CA ILE A 85 -30.84 13.22 13.19
C ILE A 85 -30.19 12.28 12.17
N ILE A 86 -30.95 11.38 11.55
CA ILE A 86 -30.45 10.44 10.54
C ILE A 86 -29.86 11.20 9.34
N MET A 87 -30.53 12.27 8.91
CA MET A 87 -30.05 13.11 7.81
C MET A 87 -28.72 13.80 8.17
N ILE A 88 -28.59 14.39 9.36
CA ILE A 88 -27.35 15.03 9.82
C ILE A 88 -26.21 14.01 9.91
N ILE A 89 -26.46 12.84 10.51
CA ILE A 89 -25.46 11.76 10.62
C ILE A 89 -25.00 11.30 9.24
N SER A 90 -25.94 11.11 8.31
CA SER A 90 -25.62 10.68 6.95
C SER A 90 -24.75 11.72 6.22
N ILE A 91 -25.07 13.00 6.35
CA ILE A 91 -24.27 14.08 5.75
C ILE A 91 -22.86 14.12 6.35
N LEU A 92 -22.74 13.96 7.68
CA LEU A 92 -21.45 13.97 8.37
C LEU A 92 -20.58 12.79 7.96
N ILE A 93 -21.16 11.58 7.86
CA ILE A 93 -20.46 10.39 7.37
C ILE A 93 -19.99 10.59 5.93
N LEU A 94 -20.85 11.12 5.05
CA LEU A 94 -20.49 11.41 3.66
C LEU A 94 -19.32 12.40 3.57
N LEU A 95 -19.34 13.46 4.39
CA LEU A 95 -18.25 14.45 4.44
C LEU A 95 -16.92 13.82 4.88
N VAL A 96 -16.95 12.97 5.92
CA VAL A 96 -15.76 12.22 6.37
C VAL A 96 -15.22 11.32 5.25
N VAL A 97 -16.11 10.63 4.53
CA VAL A 97 -15.71 9.77 3.39
C VAL A 97 -15.04 10.60 2.28
N ILE A 98 -15.61 11.74 1.90
CA ILE A 98 -15.03 12.62 0.89
C ILE A 98 -13.65 13.12 1.32
N ILE A 99 -13.50 13.52 2.58
CA ILE A 99 -12.22 13.96 3.15
C ILE A 99 -11.19 12.82 3.11
N ALA A 100 -11.57 11.60 3.50
CA ALA A 100 -10.69 10.44 3.47
C ALA A 100 -10.23 10.12 2.04
N ILE A 101 -11.13 10.18 1.06
CA ILE A 101 -10.79 9.99 -0.36
C ILE A 101 -9.82 11.08 -0.83
N PHE A 102 -10.08 12.34 -0.49
CA PHE A 102 -9.19 13.45 -0.84
C PHE A 102 -7.78 13.23 -0.29
N PHE A 103 -7.64 12.88 0.99
CA PHE A 103 -6.34 12.59 1.59
C PHE A 103 -5.66 11.37 0.95
N LEU A 104 -6.40 10.32 0.60
CA LEU A 104 -5.85 9.16 -0.11
C LEU A 104 -5.29 9.56 -1.48
N LEU A 105 -6.04 10.37 -2.25
CA LEU A 105 -5.59 10.88 -3.55
C LEU A 105 -4.34 11.77 -3.42
N VAL A 106 -4.31 12.67 -2.43
CA VAL A 106 -3.15 13.52 -2.15
C VAL A 106 -1.95 12.68 -1.73
N TYR A 107 -2.14 11.73 -0.81
CA TYR A 107 -1.09 10.81 -0.36
C TYR A 107 -0.50 10.04 -1.55
N ARG A 108 -1.36 9.51 -2.42
CA ARG A 108 -0.92 8.82 -3.65
C ARG A 108 -0.16 9.77 -4.58
N ALA A 109 -0.65 10.98 -4.80
CA ALA A 109 0.00 11.95 -5.67
C ALA A 109 1.39 12.36 -5.14
N TYR A 110 1.54 12.48 -3.82
CA TYR A 110 2.80 12.91 -3.19
C TYR A 110 3.85 11.79 -3.11
N PHE A 111 3.46 10.57 -2.71
CA PHE A 111 4.41 9.48 -2.46
C PHE A 111 4.65 8.57 -3.65
N TYR A 112 3.80 8.62 -4.69
CA TYR A 112 3.82 7.65 -5.80
C TYR A 112 4.12 8.27 -7.16
N THR A 113 4.50 9.54 -7.24
CA THR A 113 5.10 10.11 -8.45
C THR A 113 6.58 9.69 -8.51
N PRO A 114 6.99 8.82 -9.45
CA PRO A 114 8.40 8.54 -9.65
C PRO A 114 9.08 9.81 -10.17
N VAL A 115 10.12 10.27 -9.46
CA VAL A 115 11.06 11.30 -9.95
C VAL A 115 11.89 10.71 -11.09
#